data_AF-A0A1G7DGZ4-F1
#
_entry.id   AF-A0A1G7DGZ4-F1
#
_cell.length_a   1.000
_cell.length_b   1.000
_cell.length_c   1.000
_cell.angle_alpha   90.00
_cell.angle_beta   90.00
_cell.angle_gamma   90.00
#
_symmetry.space_group_name_H-M   'P 1'
#
loop_
_entity.id
_entity.type
_entity.pdbx_description
1 polymer ?
#
loop_
_entity_poly.entity_id
_entity_poly.type
_entity_poly.pdbx_seq_one_letter_code
_entity_poly.pdbx_strand_id
1 'polypeptide(L)'
;MKQLLYILLFLVSFSSVAQNSALFEQGKERYKQEKYQDAINSWSKILESGEHSASLYFNLGNANYKLNKIGPSIYYYEKALQLAPLDKEIKTNLAFAENARIDAIEPLPKTIFAKWYASLASVLSYNGWAILAVVFSMLFVVLFLVYYFSTSERRKRLLFVGSLFSALFLIASLVMAFQLSSDALHDKPAIIFAESVQVKSEPSLGGGDAFKLHEGTKVQIIGSEDNWVRIKLVDGKDGWVPTTELKQL
;
A
#
# COMPACT_ATOMS: atom_id res chain seq x y z
N MET A 1 -3.17 -47.19 -19.60
CA MET A 1 -4.53 -46.62 -19.40
C MET A 1 -4.85 -46.32 -17.94
N LYS A 2 -4.67 -47.23 -16.97
CA LYS A 2 -4.98 -46.96 -15.55
C LYS A 2 -4.16 -45.80 -14.96
N GLN A 3 -2.88 -45.66 -15.31
CA GLN A 3 -2.04 -44.54 -14.87
C GLN A 3 -2.46 -43.18 -15.43
N LEU A 4 -2.93 -43.13 -16.69
CA LEU A 4 -3.55 -41.92 -17.27
C LEU A 4 -4.85 -41.54 -16.55
N LEU A 5 -5.64 -42.53 -16.11
CA LEU A 5 -6.86 -42.31 -15.33
C LEU A 5 -6.53 -41.72 -13.94
N TYR A 6 -5.48 -42.19 -13.27
CA TYR A 6 -5.03 -41.64 -11.99
C TYR A 6 -4.50 -40.20 -12.12
N ILE A 7 -3.76 -39.89 -13.20
CA ILE A 7 -3.30 -38.51 -13.48
C ILE A 7 -4.50 -37.59 -13.78
N LEU A 8 -5.51 -38.08 -14.52
CA LEU A 8 -6.72 -37.32 -14.80
C LEU A 8 -7.55 -37.05 -13.52
N LEU A 9 -7.70 -38.05 -12.65
CA LEU A 9 -8.36 -37.93 -11.35
C LEU A 9 -7.60 -36.98 -10.39
N PHE A 10 -6.27 -36.99 -10.45
CA PHE A 10 -5.43 -36.06 -9.70
C PHE A 10 -5.56 -34.61 -10.22
N LEU A 11 -5.69 -34.41 -11.53
CA LEU A 11 -5.92 -33.09 -12.14
C LEU A 11 -7.31 -32.50 -11.85
N VAL A 12 -8.33 -33.34 -11.68
CA VAL A 12 -9.70 -32.91 -11.28
C VAL A 12 -9.77 -32.50 -9.80
N SER A 13 -8.76 -32.87 -9.00
CA SER A 13 -8.69 -32.48 -7.57
C SER A 13 -8.37 -30.99 -7.36
N PHE A 14 -8.06 -30.22 -8.41
CA PHE A 14 -7.90 -28.76 -8.38
C PHE A 14 -9.24 -27.99 -8.41
N SER A 15 -10.24 -28.47 -7.65
CA SER A 15 -11.57 -27.85 -7.57
C SER A 15 -11.64 -26.62 -6.66
N SER A 16 -10.52 -26.06 -6.21
CA SER A 16 -10.49 -24.91 -5.29
C SER A 16 -11.16 -23.66 -5.87
N VAL A 17 -11.05 -23.43 -7.18
CA VAL A 17 -11.62 -22.26 -7.85
C VAL A 17 -13.16 -22.27 -7.83
N ALA A 18 -13.79 -23.46 -7.93
CA ALA A 18 -15.24 -23.58 -7.95
C ALA A 18 -15.88 -23.34 -6.57
N GLN A 19 -15.15 -23.65 -5.48
CA GLN A 19 -15.63 -23.42 -4.12
C GLN A 19 -15.68 -21.93 -3.78
N ASN A 20 -14.68 -21.17 -4.23
CA ASN A 20 -14.60 -19.74 -3.95
C ASN A 20 -15.64 -18.91 -4.71
N SER A 21 -15.95 -19.27 -5.95
CA SER A 21 -17.04 -18.60 -6.70
C SER A 21 -18.40 -18.82 -6.02
N ALA A 22 -18.67 -20.04 -5.53
CA ALA A 22 -19.88 -20.34 -4.78
C ALA A 22 -19.95 -19.57 -3.45
N LEU A 23 -18.85 -19.51 -2.69
CA LEU A 23 -18.76 -18.71 -1.46
C LEU A 23 -18.96 -17.22 -1.73
N PHE A 24 -18.43 -16.72 -2.85
CA PHE A 24 -18.54 -15.31 -3.21
C PHE A 24 -19.98 -14.91 -3.50
N GLU A 25 -20.69 -15.69 -4.32
CA GLU A 25 -22.11 -15.47 -4.61
C GLU A 25 -22.99 -15.71 -3.39
N GLN A 26 -22.68 -16.71 -2.56
CA GLN A 26 -23.38 -16.90 -1.28
C GLN A 26 -23.25 -15.67 -0.37
N GLY A 27 -22.05 -15.07 -0.29
CA GLY A 27 -21.85 -13.85 0.47
C GLY A 27 -22.67 -12.68 -0.09
N LYS A 28 -22.73 -12.52 -1.41
CA LYS A 28 -23.57 -11.50 -2.06
C LYS A 28 -25.05 -11.69 -1.77
N GLU A 29 -25.54 -12.93 -1.80
CA GLU A 29 -26.93 -13.23 -1.49
C GLU A 29 -27.26 -12.95 -0.02
N ARG A 30 -26.40 -13.35 0.91
CA ARG A 30 -26.53 -13.04 2.34
C ARG A 30 -26.51 -11.53 2.59
N TYR A 31 -25.65 -10.80 1.88
CA TYR A 31 -25.60 -9.34 1.96
C TYR A 31 -26.90 -8.69 1.49
N LYS A 32 -27.48 -9.14 0.37
CA LYS A 32 -28.80 -8.67 -0.12
C LYS A 32 -29.93 -8.95 0.88
N GLN A 33 -29.82 -10.03 1.64
CA GLN A 33 -30.74 -10.38 2.73
C GLN A 33 -30.44 -9.65 4.04
N GLU A 34 -29.54 -8.65 4.03
CA GLU A 34 -29.09 -7.88 5.21
C GLU A 34 -28.40 -8.72 6.30
N LYS A 35 -28.02 -9.97 5.98
CA LYS A 35 -27.26 -10.87 6.86
C LYS A 35 -25.76 -10.60 6.73
N TYR A 36 -25.35 -9.40 7.14
CA TYR A 36 -23.99 -8.91 6.89
C TYR A 36 -22.90 -9.76 7.55
N GLN A 37 -23.12 -10.23 8.79
CA GLN A 37 -22.14 -11.09 9.45
C GLN A 37 -22.00 -12.45 8.74
N ASP A 38 -23.08 -13.02 8.23
CA ASP A 38 -23.03 -14.25 7.46
C ASP A 38 -22.35 -14.06 6.09
N ALA A 39 -22.52 -12.89 5.48
CA ALA A 39 -21.80 -12.52 4.26
C ALA A 39 -20.29 -12.42 4.51
N ILE A 40 -19.88 -11.75 5.60
CA ILE A 40 -18.49 -11.69 6.04
C ILE A 40 -17.94 -13.10 6.28
N ASN A 41 -18.69 -13.97 6.94
CA ASN A 41 -18.27 -15.34 7.21
C ASN A 41 -18.05 -16.14 5.91
N SER A 42 -18.89 -15.95 4.87
CA SER A 42 -18.69 -16.58 3.56
C SER A 42 -17.44 -16.06 2.85
N TRP A 43 -17.25 -14.74 2.82
CA TRP A 43 -16.11 -14.11 2.15
C TRP A 43 -14.79 -14.32 2.89
N SER A 44 -14.80 -14.42 4.22
CA SER A 44 -13.59 -14.69 5.02
C SER A 44 -12.99 -16.06 4.70
N LYS A 45 -13.82 -17.07 4.40
CA LYS A 45 -13.35 -18.39 3.93
C LYS A 45 -12.58 -18.30 2.60
N ILE A 46 -12.92 -17.34 1.74
CA ILE A 46 -12.18 -17.09 0.50
C ILE A 46 -10.81 -16.50 0.84
N LEU A 47 -10.75 -15.53 1.75
CA LEU A 47 -9.48 -14.97 2.23
C LEU A 47 -8.59 -16.02 2.90
N GLU A 48 -9.17 -16.94 3.68
CA GLU A 48 -8.45 -18.06 4.30
C GLU A 48 -7.81 -19.00 3.27
N SER A 49 -8.36 -19.06 2.05
CA SER A 49 -7.77 -19.81 0.93
C SER A 49 -6.63 -19.07 0.21
N GLY A 50 -6.28 -17.85 0.65
CA GLY A 50 -5.24 -17.01 0.05
C GLY A 50 -5.67 -16.23 -1.19
N GLU A 51 -6.96 -16.27 -1.52
CA GLU A 51 -7.52 -15.60 -2.70
C GLU A 51 -7.90 -14.15 -2.36
N HIS A 52 -7.41 -13.22 -3.18
CA HIS A 52 -7.53 -11.79 -2.96
C HIS A 52 -8.03 -11.09 -4.22
N SER A 53 -9.03 -10.23 -4.07
CA SER A 53 -9.54 -9.41 -5.18
C SER A 53 -10.12 -8.10 -4.67
N ALA A 54 -10.10 -7.07 -5.52
CA ALA A 54 -10.68 -5.77 -5.19
C ALA A 54 -12.16 -5.91 -4.81
N SER A 55 -12.92 -6.75 -5.53
CA SER A 55 -14.34 -6.98 -5.28
C SER A 55 -14.61 -7.72 -3.96
N LEU A 56 -13.77 -8.69 -3.59
CA LEU A 56 -13.87 -9.39 -2.30
C LEU A 56 -13.65 -8.43 -1.14
N TYR A 57 -12.58 -7.65 -1.21
CA TYR A 57 -12.28 -6.63 -0.20
C TYR A 57 -13.35 -5.54 -0.15
N PHE A 58 -13.81 -5.02 -1.29
CA PHE A 58 -14.88 -4.04 -1.33
C PHE A 58 -16.18 -4.55 -0.66
N ASN A 59 -16.57 -5.79 -0.94
CA ASN A 59 -17.74 -6.43 -0.34
C ASN A 59 -17.59 -6.63 1.17
N LEU A 60 -16.42 -7.06 1.64
CA LEU A 60 -16.10 -7.13 3.07
C LEU A 60 -16.15 -5.74 3.74
N GLY A 61 -15.63 -4.71 3.07
CA GLY A 61 -15.70 -3.32 3.52
C GLY A 61 -17.14 -2.85 3.69
N ASN A 62 -18.00 -3.10 2.69
CA ASN A 62 -19.42 -2.78 2.71
C ASN A 62 -20.16 -3.48 3.86
N ALA A 63 -19.94 -4.78 4.04
CA ALA A 63 -20.61 -5.53 5.10
C ALA A 63 -20.18 -5.09 6.51
N ASN A 64 -18.88 -4.81 6.70
CA ASN A 64 -18.40 -4.28 7.98
C ASN A 64 -18.96 -2.88 8.26
N TYR A 65 -19.06 -2.03 7.23
CA TYR A 65 -19.68 -0.71 7.35
C TYR A 65 -21.15 -0.83 7.80
N LYS A 66 -21.91 -1.75 7.21
CA LYS A 66 -23.31 -2.02 7.57
C LYS A 66 -23.49 -2.55 8.99
N LEU A 67 -22.46 -3.17 9.57
CA LEU A 67 -22.40 -3.60 10.97
C LEU A 67 -21.83 -2.54 11.91
N ASN A 68 -21.57 -1.32 11.41
CA ASN A 68 -20.93 -0.24 12.17
C ASN A 68 -19.54 -0.61 12.72
N LYS A 69 -18.83 -1.53 12.03
CA LYS A 69 -17.44 -1.91 12.32
C LYS A 69 -16.52 -1.06 11.45
N ILE A 70 -16.20 0.14 11.91
CA ILE A 70 -15.55 1.17 11.08
C ILE A 70 -14.10 0.79 10.73
N GLY A 71 -13.34 0.26 11.69
CA GLY A 71 -11.95 -0.16 11.48
C GLY A 71 -11.80 -1.25 10.42
N PRO A 72 -12.49 -2.39 10.56
CA PRO A 72 -12.51 -3.43 9.54
C PRO A 72 -13.01 -2.93 8.17
N SER A 73 -13.98 -2.01 8.15
CA SER A 73 -14.49 -1.43 6.91
C SER A 73 -13.41 -0.66 6.15
N ILE A 74 -12.77 0.30 6.83
CA ILE A 74 -11.67 1.11 6.27
C ILE A 74 -10.53 0.20 5.81
N TYR A 75 -10.13 -0.77 6.63
CA TYR A 75 -9.08 -1.73 6.28
C TYR A 75 -9.37 -2.43 4.96
N TYR A 76 -10.57 -3.00 4.78
CA TYR A 76 -10.88 -3.71 3.56
C TYR A 76 -11.03 -2.79 2.35
N TYR A 77 -11.56 -1.57 2.50
CA TYR A 77 -11.55 -0.63 1.38
C TYR A 77 -10.15 -0.19 0.96
N GLU A 78 -9.24 0.01 1.91
CA GLU A 78 -7.82 0.30 1.63
C GLU A 78 -7.15 -0.87 0.90
N LYS A 79 -7.39 -2.12 1.33
CA LYS A 79 -6.93 -3.32 0.62
C LYS A 79 -7.53 -3.41 -0.80
N ALA A 80 -8.79 -3.02 -0.97
CA ALA A 80 -9.41 -2.99 -2.29
C ALA A 80 -8.77 -1.94 -3.20
N LEU A 81 -8.42 -0.77 -2.66
CA LEU A 81 -7.71 0.31 -3.37
C LEU A 81 -6.28 -0.05 -3.78
N GLN A 82 -5.58 -0.88 -3.01
CA GLN A 82 -4.28 -1.42 -3.43
C GLN A 82 -4.37 -2.20 -4.75
N LEU A 83 -5.51 -2.88 -4.99
CA LEU A 83 -5.75 -3.69 -6.19
C LEU A 83 -6.44 -2.91 -7.32
N ALA A 84 -7.24 -1.90 -6.97
CA ALA A 84 -7.97 -1.07 -7.92
C ALA A 84 -7.85 0.44 -7.57
N PRO A 85 -6.66 1.04 -7.74
CA PRO A 85 -6.35 2.39 -7.24
C PRO A 85 -7.12 3.53 -7.91
N LEU A 86 -7.77 3.26 -9.05
CA LEU A 86 -8.56 4.23 -9.80
C LEU A 86 -10.07 4.03 -9.66
N ASP A 87 -10.51 3.02 -8.91
CA ASP A 87 -11.93 2.73 -8.72
C ASP A 87 -12.61 3.83 -7.91
N LYS A 88 -13.58 4.51 -8.52
CA LYS A 88 -14.29 5.63 -7.91
C LYS A 88 -15.25 5.17 -6.81
N GLU A 89 -15.84 3.99 -6.96
CA GLU A 89 -16.79 3.45 -6.00
C GLU A 89 -16.08 3.08 -4.68
N ILE A 90 -14.92 2.44 -4.76
CA ILE A 90 -14.10 2.13 -3.58
C ILE A 90 -13.67 3.41 -2.88
N LYS A 91 -13.18 4.43 -3.61
CA LYS A 91 -12.79 5.72 -3.03
C LYS A 91 -13.94 6.41 -2.31
N THR A 92 -15.13 6.38 -2.90
CA THR A 92 -16.31 7.03 -2.34
C THR A 92 -16.74 6.33 -1.04
N ASN A 93 -16.78 5.00 -1.03
CA ASN A 93 -17.16 4.23 0.16
C ASN A 93 -16.10 4.30 1.27
N LEU A 94 -14.81 4.31 0.91
CA LEU A 94 -13.73 4.58 1.87
C LEU A 94 -13.93 5.94 2.54
N ALA A 95 -14.20 6.99 1.76
CA ALA A 95 -14.42 8.33 2.32
C ALA A 95 -15.62 8.37 3.28
N PHE A 96 -16.72 7.65 2.99
CA PHE A 96 -17.83 7.51 3.93
C PHE A 96 -17.41 6.83 5.24
N ALA A 97 -16.63 5.76 5.16
CA ALA A 97 -16.11 5.07 6.35
C ALA A 97 -15.13 5.93 7.15
N GLU A 98 -14.23 6.65 6.48
CA GLU A 98 -13.30 7.59 7.13
C GLU A 98 -14.02 8.74 7.85
N ASN A 99 -15.10 9.27 7.26
CA ASN A 99 -15.93 10.30 7.88
C ASN A 99 -16.73 9.81 9.08
N ALA A 100 -16.93 8.50 9.22
CA ALA A 100 -17.60 7.88 10.35
C ALA A 100 -16.66 7.62 11.55
N ARG A 101 -15.35 7.89 11.40
CA ARG A 101 -14.36 7.68 12.45
C ARG A 101 -14.52 8.70 13.58
N ILE A 102 -14.21 8.26 14.80
CA ILE A 102 -14.18 9.12 16.00
C ILE A 102 -12.98 10.08 15.96
N ASP A 103 -11.81 9.57 15.59
CA ASP A 103 -10.57 10.35 15.57
C ASP A 103 -10.47 11.25 14.33
N ALA A 104 -10.46 12.56 14.55
CA ALA A 104 -10.16 13.56 13.52
C ALA A 104 -8.72 14.06 13.69
N ILE A 105 -7.78 13.46 12.95
CA ILE A 105 -6.35 13.79 13.03
C ILE A 105 -5.96 14.58 11.78
N GLU A 106 -5.65 15.86 11.97
CA GLU A 106 -5.21 16.72 10.88
C GLU A 106 -3.73 16.45 10.53
N PRO A 107 -3.39 16.28 9.25
CA PRO A 107 -2.01 16.04 8.85
C PRO A 107 -1.14 17.29 9.06
N LEU A 108 0.14 17.09 9.38
CA LEU A 108 1.10 18.20 9.45
C LEU A 108 1.13 18.99 8.13
N PRO A 109 1.18 20.34 8.18
CA PRO A 109 1.29 21.16 6.98
C PRO A 109 2.59 20.82 6.26
N LYS A 110 2.47 20.39 4.99
CA LYS A 110 3.63 20.09 4.15
C LYS A 110 4.33 21.37 3.71
N THR A 111 5.66 21.39 3.83
CA THR A 111 6.51 22.47 3.31
C THR A 111 6.43 22.55 1.78
N ILE A 112 6.84 23.68 1.20
CA ILE A 112 6.88 23.87 -0.26
C ILE A 112 7.77 22.80 -0.92
N PHE A 113 8.93 22.51 -0.31
CA PHE A 113 9.85 21.47 -0.78
C PHE A 113 9.23 20.08 -0.73
N ALA A 114 8.49 19.75 0.33
CA ALA A 114 7.79 18.46 0.44
C ALA A 114 6.70 18.30 -0.62
N LYS A 115 5.99 19.38 -0.97
CA LYS A 115 4.99 19.37 -2.06
C LYS A 115 5.65 19.17 -3.43
N TRP A 116 6.76 19.88 -3.69
CA TRP A 116 7.54 19.73 -4.91
C TRP A 116 8.09 18.32 -5.08
N TYR A 117 8.69 17.78 -4.02
CA TYR A 117 9.18 16.41 -3.99
C TYR A 117 8.06 15.41 -4.29
N ALA A 118 6.91 15.51 -3.61
CA ALA A 118 5.78 14.61 -3.84
C ALA A 118 5.27 14.67 -5.29
N SER A 119 5.19 15.87 -5.87
CA SER A 119 4.80 16.02 -7.28
C SER A 119 5.80 15.36 -8.23
N LEU A 120 7.10 15.53 -7.99
CA LEU A 120 8.13 14.92 -8.83
C LEU A 120 8.19 13.40 -8.67
N ALA A 121 8.10 12.92 -7.42
CA ALA A 121 8.06 11.50 -7.07
C ALA A 121 6.88 10.79 -7.75
N SER A 122 5.72 11.46 -7.88
CA SER A 122 4.54 10.86 -8.52
C SER A 122 4.63 10.66 -10.04
N VAL A 123 5.64 11.23 -10.71
CA VAL A 123 5.76 11.15 -12.18
C VAL A 123 6.12 9.75 -12.65
N LEU A 124 7.02 9.06 -11.95
CA LEU A 124 7.49 7.72 -12.26
C LEU A 124 7.58 6.88 -10.99
N SER A 125 7.37 5.57 -11.11
CA SER A 125 7.72 4.63 -10.04
C SER A 125 9.24 4.58 -9.83
N TYR A 126 9.69 4.01 -8.69
CA TYR A 126 11.13 3.82 -8.45
C TYR A 126 11.81 3.03 -9.59
N ASN A 127 11.12 2.04 -10.19
CA ASN A 127 11.61 1.32 -11.37
C ASN A 127 11.69 2.22 -12.62
N GLY A 128 10.72 3.11 -12.81
CA GLY A 128 10.75 4.09 -13.90
C GLY A 128 11.96 5.02 -13.79
N TRP A 129 12.24 5.53 -12.59
CA TRP A 129 13.45 6.33 -12.32
C TRP A 129 14.74 5.53 -12.50
N ALA A 130 14.77 4.26 -12.12
CA ALA A 130 15.93 3.38 -12.33
C ALA A 130 16.20 3.12 -13.83
N ILE A 131 15.15 2.88 -14.64
CA ILE A 131 15.28 2.76 -16.09
C ILE A 131 15.82 4.07 -16.69
N LEU A 132 15.29 5.21 -16.25
CA LEU A 132 15.74 6.52 -16.71
C LEU A 132 17.22 6.77 -16.39
N ALA A 133 17.69 6.34 -15.22
CA ALA A 133 19.11 6.36 -14.88
C ALA A 133 19.95 5.51 -15.86
N VAL A 134 19.52 4.29 -16.20
CA VAL A 134 20.23 3.46 -17.19
C VAL A 134 20.29 4.15 -18.55
N VAL A 135 19.19 4.75 -19.01
CA VAL A 135 19.13 5.49 -20.28
C VAL A 135 20.10 6.67 -20.28
N PHE A 136 20.11 7.50 -19.24
CA PHE A 136 21.03 8.63 -19.14
C PHE A 136 22.50 8.22 -18.95
N SER A 137 22.75 7.04 -18.36
CA SER A 137 24.10 6.44 -18.30
C SER A 137 24.59 6.05 -19.70
N MET A 138 23.77 5.34 -20.49
CA MET A 138 24.11 4.99 -21.87
C MET A 138 24.29 6.25 -22.74
N LEU A 139 23.39 7.23 -22.62
CA LEU A 139 23.49 8.49 -23.35
C LEU A 139 24.77 9.25 -22.98
N PHE A 140 25.15 9.26 -21.71
CA PHE A 140 26.41 9.87 -21.26
C PHE A 140 27.61 9.23 -21.95
N VAL A 141 27.70 7.89 -21.94
CA VAL A 141 28.79 7.14 -22.57
C VAL A 141 28.84 7.42 -24.07
N VAL A 142 27.71 7.37 -24.77
CA VAL A 142 27.66 7.66 -26.21
C VAL A 142 28.12 9.08 -26.52
N LEU A 143 27.61 10.09 -25.80
CA LEU A 143 28.00 11.49 -26.00
C LEU A 143 29.49 11.71 -25.71
N PHE A 144 30.02 11.06 -24.67
CA PHE A 144 31.43 11.16 -24.31
C PHE A 144 32.34 10.49 -25.34
N LEU A 145 31.96 9.32 -25.86
CA LEU A 145 32.68 8.66 -26.95
C LEU A 145 32.67 9.49 -28.23
N VAL A 146 31.51 10.02 -28.63
CA VAL A 146 31.41 10.88 -29.82
C VAL A 146 32.19 12.18 -29.62
N TYR A 147 32.22 12.73 -28.40
CA TYR A 147 33.07 13.87 -28.05
C TYR A 147 34.55 13.57 -28.28
N TYR A 148 35.02 12.41 -27.82
CA TYR A 148 36.41 11.99 -27.94
C TYR A 148 36.88 11.91 -29.40
N PHE A 149 36.05 11.37 -30.30
CA PHE A 149 36.38 11.24 -31.72
C PHE A 149 36.04 12.47 -32.57
N SER A 150 35.38 13.48 -32.00
CA SER A 150 35.04 14.70 -32.74
C SER A 150 36.29 15.56 -32.96
N THR A 151 36.41 16.18 -34.14
CA THR A 151 37.52 17.11 -34.45
C THR A 151 37.09 18.56 -34.53
N SER A 152 35.78 18.84 -34.63
CA SER A 152 35.24 20.19 -34.72
C SER A 152 34.99 20.80 -33.34
N GLU A 153 35.52 22.00 -33.10
CA GLU A 153 35.40 22.74 -31.83
C GLU A 153 33.95 22.96 -31.39
N ARG A 154 33.07 23.37 -32.31
CA ARG A 154 31.65 23.61 -31.99
C ARG A 154 30.95 22.31 -31.57
N ARG A 155 31.23 21.22 -32.27
CA ARG A 155 30.62 19.91 -31.99
C ARG A 155 31.13 19.33 -30.68
N LYS A 156 32.43 19.45 -30.39
CA LYS A 156 33.02 19.09 -29.09
C LYS A 156 32.33 19.81 -27.94
N ARG A 157 32.15 21.13 -28.04
CA ARG A 157 31.49 21.91 -26.99
C ARG A 157 30.07 21.43 -26.72
N LEU A 158 29.28 21.20 -27.78
CA LEU A 158 27.91 20.71 -27.64
C LEU A 158 27.84 19.31 -27.02
N LEU A 159 28.70 18.38 -27.46
CA LEU A 159 28.75 17.02 -26.93
C LEU A 159 29.21 16.98 -25.47
N PHE A 160 30.20 17.80 -25.10
CA PHE A 160 30.65 17.91 -23.72
C PHE A 160 29.54 18.43 -22.82
N VAL A 161 28.88 19.54 -23.20
CA VAL A 161 27.74 20.10 -22.45
C VAL A 161 26.59 19.10 -22.37
N GLY A 162 26.26 18.41 -23.47
CA GLY A 162 25.25 17.36 -23.50
C GLY A 162 25.59 16.20 -22.56
N SER A 163 26.85 15.75 -22.54
CA SER A 163 27.30 14.71 -21.61
C SER A 163 27.16 15.17 -20.15
N LEU A 164 27.46 16.44 -19.83
CA LEU A 164 27.30 16.98 -18.49
C LEU A 164 25.83 17.00 -18.05
N PHE A 165 24.91 17.40 -18.93
CA PHE A 165 23.48 17.30 -18.65
C PHE A 165 23.02 15.84 -18.49
N SER A 166 23.50 14.92 -19.33
CA SER A 166 23.19 13.49 -19.20
C SER A 166 23.66 12.93 -17.86
N ALA A 167 24.86 13.33 -17.40
CA ALA A 167 25.39 12.95 -16.10
C ALA A 167 24.56 13.55 -14.94
N LEU A 168 24.13 14.80 -15.06
CA LEU A 168 23.25 15.44 -14.07
C LEU A 168 21.92 14.71 -13.95
N PHE A 169 21.27 14.40 -15.08
CA PHE A 169 19.99 13.68 -15.08
C PHE A 169 20.15 12.22 -14.63
N LEU A 170 21.29 11.58 -14.90
CA LEU A 170 21.65 10.28 -14.34
C LEU A 170 21.65 10.34 -12.80
N ILE A 171 22.39 11.29 -12.21
CA ILE A 171 22.49 11.42 -10.75
C ILE A 171 21.12 11.72 -10.16
N ALA A 172 20.36 12.66 -10.74
CA ALA A 172 19.02 12.99 -10.28
C ALA A 172 18.08 11.78 -10.33
N SER A 173 18.10 11.00 -11.42
CA SER A 173 17.28 9.80 -11.56
C SER A 173 17.66 8.71 -10.57
N LEU A 174 18.96 8.52 -10.31
CA LEU A 174 19.44 7.58 -9.29
C LEU A 174 18.99 7.99 -7.88
N VAL A 175 19.15 9.27 -7.53
CA VAL A 175 18.70 9.80 -6.22
C VAL A 175 17.21 9.57 -6.05
N MET A 176 16.39 9.87 -7.06
CA MET A 176 14.95 9.61 -7.02
C MET A 176 14.64 8.12 -6.86
N ALA A 177 15.30 7.24 -7.61
CA ALA A 177 15.09 5.80 -7.51
C ALA A 177 15.38 5.26 -6.10
N PHE A 178 16.51 5.65 -5.50
CA PHE A 178 16.88 5.24 -4.15
C PHE A 178 15.94 5.84 -3.09
N GLN A 179 15.59 7.12 -3.22
CA GLN A 179 14.69 7.77 -2.27
C GLN A 179 13.30 7.13 -2.29
N LEU A 180 12.69 6.93 -3.47
CA LEU A 180 11.38 6.30 -3.58
C LEU A 180 11.42 4.83 -3.12
N SER A 181 12.50 4.10 -3.39
CA SER A 181 12.66 2.74 -2.88
C SER A 181 12.75 2.70 -1.36
N SER A 182 13.47 3.67 -0.77
CA SER A 182 13.55 3.82 0.69
C SER A 182 12.20 4.18 1.27
N ASP A 183 11.49 5.15 0.68
CA ASP A 183 10.16 5.56 1.11
C ASP A 183 9.18 4.37 1.07
N ALA A 184 9.19 3.58 -0.01
CA ALA A 184 8.35 2.39 -0.15
C ALA A 184 8.66 1.28 0.87
N LEU A 185 9.92 1.15 1.31
CA LEU A 185 10.31 0.15 2.31
C LEU A 185 9.85 0.53 3.74
N HIS A 186 9.73 1.84 4.00
CA HIS A 186 9.28 2.37 5.28
C HIS A 186 7.78 2.70 5.30
N ASP A 187 7.08 2.65 4.17
CA ASP A 187 5.63 2.80 4.09
C ASP A 187 4.95 1.52 4.56
N LYS A 188 4.65 1.47 5.86
CA LYS A 188 4.00 0.33 6.53
C LYS A 188 2.70 0.81 7.17
N PRO A 189 1.68 1.15 6.36
CA PRO A 189 0.43 1.64 6.89
C PRO A 189 -0.34 0.51 7.57
N ALA A 190 -1.02 0.85 8.66
CA ALA A 190 -1.87 -0.04 9.41
C ALA A 190 -3.14 0.68 9.86
N ILE A 191 -4.19 -0.09 10.14
CA ILE A 191 -5.46 0.41 10.65
C ILE A 191 -5.64 -0.12 12.08
N ILE A 192 -6.04 0.75 13.01
CA ILE A 192 -6.47 0.33 14.35
C ILE A 192 -7.79 -0.45 14.22
N PHE A 193 -7.81 -1.67 14.77
CA PHE A 193 -8.98 -2.57 14.78
C PHE A 193 -9.72 -2.57 16.12
N ALA A 194 -9.03 -2.21 17.20
CA ALA A 194 -9.62 -2.04 18.51
C ALA A 194 -10.65 -0.91 18.50
N GLU A 195 -11.83 -1.12 19.09
CA GLU A 195 -12.82 -0.03 19.25
C GLU A 195 -12.20 1.20 19.92
N SER A 196 -11.31 0.96 20.88
CA SER A 196 -10.53 1.99 21.56
C SER A 196 -9.24 1.37 22.11
N VAL A 197 -8.10 2.00 21.83
CA VAL A 197 -6.79 1.59 22.35
C VAL A 197 -6.08 2.77 23.02
N GLN A 198 -5.50 2.51 24.19
CA GLN A 198 -4.64 3.45 24.87
C GLN A 198 -3.21 3.31 24.34
N VAL A 199 -2.73 4.35 23.67
CA VAL A 199 -1.35 4.41 23.17
C VAL A 199 -0.41 4.71 24.33
N LYS A 200 0.66 3.92 24.43
CA LYS A 200 1.65 3.97 25.50
C LYS A 200 2.89 4.75 25.07
N SER A 201 3.56 5.38 26.02
CA SER A 201 4.84 6.07 25.79
C SER A 201 6.01 5.09 25.63
N GLU A 202 5.88 3.89 26.22
CA GLU A 202 6.87 2.83 26.24
C GLU A 202 6.20 1.48 25.92
N PRO A 203 6.91 0.48 25.38
CA PRO A 203 6.37 -0.82 25.00
C PRO A 203 6.13 -1.73 26.23
N SER A 204 5.37 -1.27 27.21
CA SER A 204 5.06 -2.03 28.42
C SER A 204 3.65 -1.75 28.93
N LEU A 205 3.06 -2.73 29.61
CA LEU A 205 1.71 -2.60 30.20
C LEU A 205 1.66 -1.51 31.27
N GLY A 206 2.75 -1.32 32.01
CA GLY A 206 2.90 -0.27 33.03
C GLY A 206 3.37 1.08 32.47
N GLY A 207 3.63 1.16 31.15
CA GLY A 207 4.06 2.39 30.50
C GLY A 207 3.00 3.49 30.62
N GLY A 208 3.47 4.73 30.71
CA GLY A 208 2.61 5.92 30.79
C GLY A 208 1.73 6.07 29.55
N ASP A 209 0.50 6.52 29.78
CA ASP A 209 -0.49 6.77 28.73
C ASP A 209 -0.13 8.05 27.95
N ALA A 210 0.02 7.93 26.63
CA ALA A 210 0.34 9.07 25.75
C ALA A 210 -0.93 9.73 25.21
N PHE A 211 -1.77 8.96 24.52
CA PHE A 211 -3.06 9.40 23.96
C PHE A 211 -3.93 8.20 23.61
N LYS A 212 -5.20 8.44 23.30
CA LYS A 212 -6.18 7.39 22.96
C LYS A 212 -6.49 7.42 21.48
N LEU A 213 -6.62 6.25 20.87
CA LEU A 213 -7.07 6.06 19.49
C LEU A 213 -8.31 5.15 19.45
N HIS A 214 -9.06 5.24 18.37
CA HIS A 214 -10.23 4.42 18.09
C HIS A 214 -10.07 3.67 16.76
N GLU A 215 -10.97 2.71 16.52
CA GLU A 215 -10.95 1.92 15.30
C GLU A 215 -11.00 2.79 14.03
N GLY A 216 -10.34 2.31 12.97
CA GLY A 216 -10.32 3.01 11.68
C GLY A 216 -9.27 4.12 11.59
N THR A 217 -8.55 4.42 12.67
CA THR A 217 -7.41 5.33 12.61
C THR A 217 -6.27 4.68 11.83
N LYS A 218 -5.84 5.37 10.76
CA LYS A 218 -4.70 4.96 9.94
C LYS A 218 -3.42 5.47 10.57
N VAL A 219 -2.45 4.56 10.73
CA VAL A 219 -1.16 4.79 11.38
C VAL A 219 -0.03 4.23 10.52
N GLN A 220 1.20 4.69 10.75
CA GLN A 220 2.40 4.13 10.15
C GLN A 220 3.20 3.36 11.18
N ILE A 221 3.55 2.11 10.90
CA ILE A 221 4.41 1.30 11.79
C ILE A 221 5.86 1.72 11.56
N ILE A 222 6.48 2.32 12.59
CA ILE A 222 7.86 2.82 12.54
C ILE A 222 8.85 1.94 13.30
N GLY A 223 8.36 0.99 14.10
CA GLY A 223 9.19 0.03 14.83
C GLY A 223 8.35 -1.06 15.47
N SER A 224 9.02 -2.12 15.92
CA SER A 224 8.39 -3.28 16.58
C SER A 224 9.31 -3.82 17.65
N GLU A 225 8.77 -4.15 18.81
CA GLU A 225 9.47 -4.74 19.94
C GLU A 225 8.56 -5.76 20.63
N ASP A 226 8.94 -7.04 20.57
CA ASP A 226 8.14 -8.18 21.04
C ASP A 226 6.69 -8.13 20.55
N ASN A 227 5.73 -7.91 21.45
CA ASN A 227 4.30 -7.84 21.16
C ASN A 227 3.80 -6.40 20.92
N TRP A 228 4.70 -5.43 20.89
CA TRP A 228 4.39 -4.01 20.71
C TRP A 228 4.88 -3.50 19.37
N VAL A 229 4.13 -2.56 18.81
CA VAL A 229 4.53 -1.82 17.62
C VAL A 229 4.50 -0.33 17.92
N ARG A 230 5.56 0.36 17.52
CA ARG A 230 5.62 1.81 17.59
C ARG A 230 4.96 2.35 16.34
N ILE A 231 3.93 3.15 16.54
CA ILE A 231 3.13 3.76 15.49
C ILE A 231 3.39 5.25 15.42
N LYS A 232 3.21 5.84 14.24
CA LYS A 232 3.25 7.28 14.00
C LYS A 232 1.99 7.73 13.28
N LEU A 233 1.42 8.83 13.77
CA LEU A 233 0.27 9.50 13.22
C LEU A 233 0.66 10.54 12.17
N VAL A 234 -0.34 10.96 11.38
CA VAL A 234 -0.18 11.99 10.33
C VAL A 234 0.10 13.38 10.90
N ASP A 235 -0.26 13.64 12.15
CA ASP A 235 0.08 14.86 12.91
C ASP A 235 1.49 14.81 13.52
N GLY A 236 2.21 13.70 13.33
CA GLY A 236 3.58 13.50 13.79
C GLY A 236 3.71 12.89 15.19
N LYS A 237 2.63 12.74 15.96
CA LYS A 237 2.66 12.05 17.25
C LYS A 237 2.98 10.57 17.05
N ASP A 238 3.67 9.99 18.03
CA ASP A 238 4.02 8.59 18.02
C ASP A 238 3.85 7.95 19.40
N GLY A 239 3.84 6.62 19.42
CA GLY A 239 3.71 5.84 20.64
C GLY A 239 3.55 4.36 20.35
N TRP A 240 3.35 3.57 21.39
CA TRP A 240 3.32 2.11 21.33
C TRP A 240 1.92 1.56 21.52
N VAL A 241 1.57 0.59 20.70
CA VAL A 241 0.32 -0.18 20.81
C VAL A 241 0.61 -1.67 20.73
N PRO A 242 -0.18 -2.54 21.37
CA PRO A 242 -0.04 -3.97 21.18
C PRO A 242 -0.33 -4.36 19.73
N THR A 243 0.42 -5.31 19.20
CA THR A 243 0.33 -5.76 17.81
C THR A 243 -1.05 -6.32 17.46
N THR A 244 -1.77 -6.84 18.45
CA THR A 244 -3.14 -7.37 18.32
C THR A 244 -4.20 -6.30 18.03
N GLU A 245 -3.92 -5.04 18.35
CA GLU A 245 -4.89 -3.94 18.24
C GLU A 245 -4.97 -3.32 16.85
N LEU A 246 -4.10 -3.74 15.91
CA LEU A 246 -4.05 -3.21 14.55
C LEU A 246 -3.83 -4.30 13.51
N LYS A 247 -4.09 -3.95 12.24
CA LYS A 247 -3.69 -4.76 11.09
C LYS A 247 -2.96 -3.92 10.06
N GLN A 248 -1.82 -4.42 9.61
CA GLN A 248 -1.05 -3.85 8.52
C GLN A 248 -1.77 -4.07 7.18
N LEU A 249 -1.76 -3.05 6.31
CA LEU A 249 -2.30 -3.09 4.95
C LEU A 249 -1.39 -3.83 3.97
#